data_AF-A0A3D0HGY7-F1
#
_entry.id   AF-A0A3D0HGY7-F1
#
_cell.length_a   1.000
_cell.length_b   1.000
_cell.length_c   1.000
_cell.angle_alpha   90.00
_cell.angle_beta   90.00
_cell.angle_gamma   90.00
#
_symmetry.space_group_name_H-M   'P 1'
#
loop_
_entity.id
_entity.type
_entity.pdbx_description
1 polymer ?
#
loop_
_entity_poly.entity_id
_entity_poly.type
_entity_poly.pdbx_seq_one_letter_code
_entity_poly.pdbx_strand_id
1 'polypeptide(L)' 'GTKVVFTGDTSQIDAPYMGESNNALAVLVQAFAGQSCFGHITLESCERSEVASLAAELL' A
#
# COMPACT_ATOMS: atom_id res chain seq x y z
N GLY A 1 -17.94 -16.75 -6.80
CA GLY A 1 -16.65 -16.91 -6.09
C GLY A 1 -16.25 -15.60 -5.47
N THR A 2 -15.60 -15.62 -4.31
CA THR A 2 -15.18 -14.42 -3.56
C THR A 2 -13.81 -13.94 -4.04
N LYS A 3 -13.61 -12.62 -4.07
CA LYS A 3 -12.30 -11.98 -4.27
C LYS A 3 -11.99 -11.12 -3.06
N VAL A 4 -10.73 -11.07 -2.66
CA VAL A 4 -10.24 -10.25 -1.55
C VAL A 4 -9.15 -9.34 -2.08
N VAL A 5 -9.18 -8.07 -1.67
CA VAL A 5 -8.18 -7.06 -2.05
C VAL A 5 -7.59 -6.48 -0.78
N PHE A 6 -6.26 -6.52 -0.68
CA PHE A 6 -5.51 -5.83 0.35
C PHE A 6 -4.93 -4.55 -0.25
N THR A 7 -5.07 -3.44 0.46
CA THR A 7 -4.56 -2.12 0.04
C THR A 7 -4.05 -1.38 1.26
N GLY A 8 -3.04 -0.55 1.06
CA GLY A 8 -2.40 0.26 2.09
C GLY A 8 -1.12 0.89 1.54
N ASP A 9 -0.51 1.75 2.35
CA ASP A 9 0.74 2.43 2.03
C ASP A 9 1.90 1.70 2.71
N THR A 10 2.81 1.13 1.93
CA THR A 10 3.97 0.42 2.47
C THR A 10 4.97 1.35 3.15
N SER A 11 4.94 2.65 2.85
CA SER A 11 5.82 3.69 3.41
C SER A 11 5.36 4.20 4.78
N GLN A 12 4.12 3.91 5.17
CA GLN A 12 3.59 4.32 6.47
C GLN A 12 4.14 3.40 7.57
N ILE A 13 5.17 3.87 8.29
CA ILE A 13 5.83 3.14 9.38
C ILE A 13 5.62 3.89 10.70
N ASP A 14 4.86 3.27 11.61
CA ASP A 14 4.53 3.81 12.93
C ASP A 14 5.04 2.94 14.10
N ALA A 15 5.67 1.79 13.80
CA ALA A 15 6.19 0.86 14.80
C ALA A 15 7.72 0.70 14.74
N PRO A 16 8.41 0.58 15.88
CA PRO A 16 9.82 0.26 15.90
C PRO A 16 10.06 -1.11 15.24
N TYR A 17 11.12 -1.22 14.43
CA TYR A 17 11.54 -2.41 13.67
C TYR A 17 10.70 -2.77 12.43
N MET A 18 9.66 -2.01 12.10
CA MET A 18 8.99 -2.09 10.80
C MET A 18 9.68 -1.19 9.77
N GLY A 19 9.56 -1.59 8.51
CA GLY A 19 10.02 -0.88 7.34
C GLY A 19 9.22 -1.32 6.11
N GLU A 20 9.44 -0.65 4.99
CA GLU A 20 8.65 -0.88 3.78
C GLU A 20 8.77 -2.30 3.24
N SER A 21 9.94 -2.92 3.45
CA SER A 21 10.25 -4.27 2.96
C SER A 21 9.73 -5.40 3.85
N ASN A 22 9.27 -5.11 5.08
CA ASN A 22 8.86 -6.13 6.05
C ASN A 22 7.50 -5.83 6.73
N ASN A 23 6.74 -4.86 6.21
CA ASN A 23 5.36 -4.66 6.64
C ASN A 23 4.44 -5.80 6.18
N ALA A 24 3.20 -5.80 6.66
CA ALA A 24 2.23 -6.85 6.38
C ALA A 24 1.96 -7.05 4.88
N LEU A 25 1.93 -5.98 4.08
CA LEU A 25 1.71 -6.07 2.63
C LEU A 25 2.92 -6.70 1.93
N ALA A 26 4.14 -6.28 2.29
CA ALA A 26 5.37 -6.85 1.74
C ALA A 26 5.50 -8.34 2.07
N VAL A 27 5.21 -8.73 3.32
CA VAL A 27 5.21 -10.14 3.75
C VAL A 27 4.14 -10.94 2.99
N LEU A 28 2.94 -10.38 2.79
CA LEU A 28 1.87 -11.06 2.04
C LEU A 28 2.26 -11.28 0.57
N VAL A 29 2.86 -10.28 -0.08
CA VAL A 29 3.36 -10.39 -1.45
C VAL A 29 4.38 -11.52 -1.57
N GLN A 30 5.33 -11.62 -0.63
CA GLN A 30 6.31 -12.69 -0.61
C GLN A 30 5.68 -14.06 -0.35
N ALA A 31 4.74 -14.14 0.60
CA ALA A 31 4.07 -15.39 0.97
C ALA A 31 3.23 -15.99 -0.18
N PHE A 32 2.67 -15.15 -1.05
CA PHE A 32 1.85 -15.57 -2.18
C PHE A 32 2.58 -15.51 -3.54
N ALA A 33 3.89 -15.25 -3.54
CA ALA A 33 4.68 -15.19 -4.75
C ALA A 33 4.58 -16.50 -5.57
N GLY A 34 4.32 -16.38 -6.87
CA GLY A 34 4.21 -17.52 -7.79
C GLY A 34 2.85 -18.24 -7.79
N GLN A 35 1.89 -17.84 -6.95
CA GLN A 35 0.53 -18.41 -7.00
C GLN A 35 -0.25 -17.86 -8.20
N SER A 36 -0.87 -18.74 -8.98
CA SER A 36 -1.60 -18.36 -10.21
C SER A 36 -2.85 -17.51 -9.96
N CYS A 37 -3.39 -17.53 -8.74
CA CYS A 37 -4.55 -16.75 -8.34
C CYS A 37 -4.20 -15.47 -7.57
N PHE A 38 -2.91 -15.13 -7.47
CA PHE A 38 -2.41 -13.95 -6.77
C PHE A 38 -1.78 -12.95 -7.74
N GLY A 39 -1.95 -11.67 -7.43
CA GLY A 39 -1.27 -10.58 -8.12
C GLY A 39 -1.15 -9.39 -7.18
N HIS A 40 -0.12 -8.58 -7.38
CA HIS A 40 0.05 -7.31 -6.70
C HIS A 40 0.50 -6.26 -7.71
N ILE A 41 0.14 -5.00 -7.41
CA ILE A 41 0.61 -3.83 -8.13
C ILE A 41 1.06 -2.80 -7.09
N THR A 42 2.13 -2.08 -7.41
CA THR A 42 2.57 -0.92 -6.63
C THR A 42 2.20 0.33 -7.41
N LEU A 43 1.49 1.25 -6.78
CA LEU A 43 1.17 2.55 -7.37
C LEU A 43 2.25 3.54 -6.93
N GLU A 44 3.06 4.03 -7.88
CA GLU A 44 4.19 4.91 -7.58
C GLU A 44 3.82 6.39 -7.56
N SER A 45 2.68 6.77 -8.15
CA SER A 45 2.24 8.17 -8.26
C SER A 45 0.84 8.33 -7.67
N CYS A 46 0.68 9.36 -6.85
CA CYS A 46 -0.58 9.73 -6.25
C CYS A 46 -0.98 11.12 -6.74
N GLU A 47 -2.12 11.20 -7.40
CA GLU A 47 -2.68 12.47 -7.85
C GLU A 47 -3.62 13.03 -6.76
N ARG A 48 -3.49 14.33 -6.50
CA ARG A 48 -4.34 15.05 -5.55
C ARG A 48 -5.09 16.16 -6.28
N SER A 49 -6.41 16.25 -6.08
CA SER A 49 -7.20 17.33 -6.68
C SER A 49 -6.79 18.68 -6.11
N GLU A 50 -7.00 19.76 -6.88
CA GLU A 50 -6.71 21.14 -6.43
C GLU A 50 -7.36 21.45 -5.07
N VAL A 51 -8.62 21.01 -4.87
CA VAL A 51 -9.35 21.19 -3.62
C VAL A 51 -8.68 20.45 -2.45
N ALA A 52 -8.20 19.22 -2.66
CA ALA A 52 -7.53 18.44 -1.62
C ALA A 52 -6.13 18.98 -1.29
N SER A 53 -5.43 19.54 -2.28
CA SER A 53 -4.16 20.24 -2.06
C SER A 53 -4.38 21.51 -1.24
N LEU A 54 -5.37 22.34 -1.61
CA LEU A 54 -5.73 23.55 -0.86
C LEU A 54 -6.11 23.22 0.60
N ALA A 55 -6.87 22.16 0.84
CA ALA A 55 -7.24 21.75 2.20
C ALA A 55 -6.04 21.36 3.07
N ALA A 56 -5.00 20.73 2.49
CA ALA A 56 -3.79 20.33 3.21
C ALA A 56 -2.83 21.50 3.51
N GLU A 57 -2.94 22.61 2.78
CA GLU A 57 -2.21 23.84 3.11
C GLU A 57 -2.88 24.65 4.21
N LEU A 58 -4.21 24.58 4.31
CA LEU A 58 -5.00 25.34 5.26
C LEU A 58 -5.14 24.67 6.65
N LEU A 59 -4.84 23.37 6.76
CA LEU A 59 -5.00 22.53 7.95
C LEU A 59 -3.67 21.89 8.37
#